data_AF-A0A4C2EBB8-F1
#
_entry.id   AF-A0A4C2EBB8-F1
#
_cell.length_a   1.000
_cell.length_b   1.000
_cell.length_c   1.000
_cell.angle_alpha   90.00
_cell.angle_beta   90.00
_cell.angle_gamma   90.00
#
_symmetry.space_group_name_H-M   'P 1'
#
loop_
_entity.id
_entity.type
_entity.pdbx_description
1 polymer ?
#
loop_
_entity_poly.entity_id
_entity_poly.type
_entity_poly.pdbx_seq_one_letter_code
_entity_poly.pdbx_strand_id
1 'polypeptide(L)'
;MSKDTTMNKLKNEEFKIWKKSVPSLYQHISYFKPQLDARLGDVHQFEKRFTFINEVVPDQKRGVLNTGLFYSVGGNVYKVDCSLPLGLQYGGGEQELPDPQYNEVFKQVGGDAFPSPYFIFPGENIIKLSPLPTGDNTLLGMASNASLVWFKDGYRNPTHIMQELMGPSTSFSSIHSIRNSEYLAVCDFDLRKDNKQIVKCQSDRKEGESTIKIVDNQEAVGNPIRRFNVPSSVIHSIKFLDENLFVTCSDANVISFWDARTDSELWSFVDAQDGNLTSLSSSPQLDGFFASGTDTGVIKLWDLRAIMSQQQEMVSFGHSNEDPVVDLQFSPTSSTEFLSVGKSGNVYQWDTDFFFTNEEVDDEDLNSQCLKFLHTGGSRRSIGANDKRNMVNWHPTIDQLVGTIDNDGSLGVYKAFTGREEEQEGEGNDEE
;
A
#
# COMPACT_ATOMS: atom_id res chain seq x y z
N MET A 1 -28.25 3.20 18.10
CA MET A 1 -27.17 2.30 17.64
C MET A 1 -27.57 0.83 17.79
N SER A 2 -28.62 0.36 17.09
CA SER A 2 -28.80 -1.09 16.88
C SER A 2 -27.95 -1.46 15.66
N LYS A 3 -26.67 -1.79 15.89
CA LYS A 3 -25.83 -2.35 14.83
C LYS A 3 -26.52 -3.62 14.32
N ASP A 4 -26.76 -3.67 13.02
CA ASP A 4 -27.52 -4.69 12.30
C ASP A 4 -27.05 -6.11 12.67
N THR A 5 -27.81 -6.73 13.58
CA THR A 5 -27.50 -8.04 14.16
C THR A 5 -27.46 -9.14 13.09
N THR A 6 -28.17 -8.93 11.99
CA THR A 6 -28.25 -9.87 10.85
C THR A 6 -26.97 -9.83 10.03
N MET A 7 -26.50 -8.63 9.69
CA MET A 7 -25.23 -8.44 8.99
C MET A 7 -24.04 -8.96 9.82
N ASN A 8 -24.04 -8.72 11.13
CA ASN A 8 -23.00 -9.25 12.02
C ASN A 8 -23.00 -10.79 12.09
N LYS A 9 -24.18 -11.42 12.07
CA LYS A 9 -24.29 -12.88 11.99
C LYS A 9 -23.72 -13.41 10.68
N LEU A 10 -24.07 -12.79 9.55
CA LEU A 10 -23.60 -13.21 8.24
C LEU A 10 -22.07 -13.10 8.13
N LYS A 11 -21.48 -11.97 8.54
CA LYS A 11 -20.02 -11.80 8.59
C LYS A 11 -19.33 -12.79 9.54
N ASN A 12 -19.97 -13.13 10.66
CA ASN A 12 -19.45 -14.13 11.58
C ASN A 12 -19.48 -15.54 10.97
N GLU A 13 -20.53 -15.89 10.21
CA GLU A 13 -20.58 -17.15 9.46
C GLU A 13 -19.54 -17.16 8.33
N GLU A 14 -19.39 -16.07 7.56
CA GLU A 14 -18.32 -15.93 6.56
C GLU A 14 -16.93 -16.11 7.18
N PHE A 15 -16.68 -15.50 8.35
CA PHE A 15 -15.42 -15.66 9.08
C PHE A 15 -15.20 -17.11 9.54
N LYS A 16 -16.25 -17.81 9.99
CA LYS A 16 -16.16 -19.23 10.37
C LYS A 16 -15.86 -20.12 9.16
N ILE A 17 -16.50 -19.84 8.01
CA ILE A 17 -16.25 -20.56 6.75
C ILE A 17 -14.81 -20.34 6.34
N TRP A 18 -14.37 -19.08 6.29
CA TRP A 18 -12.99 -18.71 5.98
C TRP A 18 -11.99 -19.42 6.91
N LYS A 19 -12.20 -19.41 8.23
CA LYS A 19 -11.30 -20.08 9.18
C LYS A 19 -11.19 -21.59 8.94
N LYS A 20 -12.26 -22.23 8.43
CA LYS A 20 -12.24 -23.65 8.07
C LYS A 20 -11.50 -23.91 6.76
N SER A 21 -11.52 -22.98 5.81
CA SER A 21 -10.84 -23.08 4.52
C SER A 21 -9.41 -22.54 4.50
N VAL A 22 -8.97 -21.85 5.56
CA VAL A 22 -7.59 -21.32 5.71
C VAL A 22 -6.50 -22.36 5.35
N PRO A 23 -6.54 -23.61 5.86
CA PRO A 23 -5.46 -24.56 5.58
C PRO A 23 -5.29 -24.92 4.10
N SER A 24 -6.30 -24.69 3.26
CA SER A 24 -6.28 -25.04 1.83
C SER A 24 -6.11 -23.83 0.90
N LEU A 25 -6.26 -22.60 1.40
CA LEU A 25 -6.26 -21.38 0.58
C LEU A 25 -4.95 -20.58 0.68
N TYR A 26 -4.10 -20.89 1.65
CA TYR A 26 -2.87 -20.13 1.93
C TYR A 26 -1.68 -21.06 2.00
N GLN A 27 -0.60 -20.73 1.30
CA GLN A 27 0.72 -21.35 1.52
C GLN A 27 1.23 -20.99 2.91
N HIS A 28 0.98 -19.74 3.31
CA HIS A 28 1.26 -19.26 4.66
C HIS A 28 0.23 -18.22 5.07
N ILE A 29 -0.17 -18.26 6.33
CA ILE A 29 -0.89 -17.16 6.94
C ILE A 29 -0.59 -17.12 8.44
N SER A 30 -0.20 -15.94 8.91
CA SER A 30 0.05 -15.68 10.32
C SER A 30 -0.63 -14.38 10.73
N TYR A 31 -1.10 -14.33 11.97
CA TYR A 31 -1.67 -13.14 12.57
C TYR A 31 -1.01 -12.85 13.90
N PHE A 32 -0.78 -11.57 14.16
CA PHE A 32 -0.31 -11.12 15.45
C PHE A 32 -0.82 -9.74 15.77
N LYS A 33 -1.13 -9.55 17.05
CA LYS A 33 -1.57 -8.27 17.56
C LYS A 33 -0.45 -7.69 18.43
N PRO A 34 0.23 -6.61 17.98
CA PRO A 34 1.24 -5.96 18.79
C PRO A 34 0.61 -5.47 20.09
N GLN A 35 1.21 -5.85 21.21
CA GLN A 35 0.87 -5.27 22.51
C GLN A 35 1.49 -3.89 22.57
N LEU A 36 0.67 -2.85 22.47
CA LEU A 36 1.10 -1.45 22.50
C LEU A 36 0.89 -0.88 23.90
N ASP A 37 1.68 0.14 24.22
CA ASP A 37 1.61 0.84 25.50
C ASP A 37 0.19 1.35 25.80
N ALA A 38 -0.38 0.93 26.93
CA ALA A 38 -1.70 1.37 27.37
C ALA A 38 -1.84 2.90 27.49
N ARG A 39 -0.73 3.64 27.61
CA ARG A 39 -0.70 5.11 27.62
C ARG A 39 -1.08 5.75 26.28
N LEU A 40 -1.12 4.99 25.18
CA LEU A 40 -1.59 5.46 23.88
C LEU A 40 -3.08 5.81 23.87
N GLY A 41 -3.82 5.51 24.94
CA GLY A 41 -5.26 5.72 24.99
C GLY A 41 -5.98 4.67 24.14
N ASP A 42 -7.13 5.04 23.59
CA ASP A 42 -7.92 4.13 22.76
C ASP A 42 -7.26 3.98 21.38
N VAL A 43 -6.41 2.94 21.25
CA VAL A 43 -5.70 2.56 20.02
C VAL A 43 -6.64 2.44 18.82
N HIS A 44 -7.93 2.17 19.03
CA HIS A 44 -8.91 2.11 17.94
C HIS A 44 -9.18 3.45 17.26
N GLN A 45 -8.89 4.58 17.92
CA GLN A 45 -9.11 5.92 17.39
C GLN A 45 -8.00 6.38 16.44
N PHE A 46 -6.79 5.82 16.59
CA PHE A 46 -5.66 6.19 15.74
C PHE A 46 -5.65 5.37 14.45
N GLU A 47 -5.36 6.08 13.35
CA GLU A 47 -4.98 5.46 12.09
C GLU A 47 -3.70 4.65 12.26
N LYS A 48 -3.64 3.55 11.50
CA LYS A 48 -2.56 2.56 11.56
C LYS A 48 -2.05 2.34 10.17
N ARG A 49 -0.73 2.35 10.02
CA ARG A 49 -0.06 2.06 8.75
C ARG A 49 1.11 1.14 9.02
N PHE A 50 1.55 0.46 7.99
CA PHE A 50 2.76 -0.33 8.08
C PHE A 50 3.47 -0.32 6.75
N THR A 51 4.70 -0.79 6.76
CA THR A 51 5.44 -1.16 5.56
C THR A 51 6.47 -2.21 5.92
N PHE A 52 6.78 -3.12 5.01
CA PHE A 52 7.82 -4.11 5.23
C PHE A 52 9.21 -3.48 5.18
N ILE A 53 10.16 -4.14 5.85
CA ILE A 53 11.57 -3.84 5.75
C ILE A 53 12.13 -4.67 4.58
N ASN A 54 13.08 -4.11 3.84
CA ASN A 54 13.67 -4.78 2.67
C ASN A 54 14.65 -5.90 3.06
N GLU A 55 15.09 -5.94 4.31
CA GLU A 55 16.06 -6.91 4.79
C GLU A 55 15.40 -8.27 5.05
N VAL A 56 15.98 -9.30 4.43
CA VAL A 56 15.52 -10.69 4.57
C VAL A 56 16.73 -11.54 4.93
N VAL A 57 16.72 -12.13 6.12
CA VAL A 57 17.84 -12.92 6.66
C VAL A 57 17.42 -14.38 6.85
N PRO A 58 17.92 -15.33 6.05
CA PRO A 58 17.63 -16.75 6.23
C PRO A 58 18.40 -17.33 7.42
N ASP A 59 17.69 -18.09 8.25
CA ASP A 59 18.25 -18.90 9.33
C ASP A 59 17.99 -20.39 9.04
N GLN A 60 18.95 -21.01 8.36
CA GLN A 60 18.89 -22.43 7.97
C GLN A 60 18.78 -23.38 9.17
N LYS A 61 19.34 -23.01 10.34
CA LYS A 61 19.32 -23.88 11.52
C LYS A 61 17.93 -23.98 12.13
N ARG A 62 17.16 -22.88 12.05
CA ARG A 62 15.79 -22.80 12.58
C ARG A 62 14.72 -23.05 11.53
N GLY A 63 15.09 -23.16 10.24
CA GLY A 63 14.14 -23.31 9.15
C GLY A 63 13.26 -22.06 8.98
N VAL A 64 13.77 -20.87 9.32
CA VAL A 64 13.00 -19.62 9.25
C VAL A 64 13.71 -18.56 8.40
N LEU A 65 12.91 -17.70 7.81
CA LEU A 65 13.31 -16.49 7.11
C LEU A 65 12.91 -15.30 7.99
N ASN A 66 13.89 -14.58 8.53
CA ASN A 66 13.62 -13.41 9.37
C ASN A 66 13.51 -12.17 8.50
N THR A 67 12.41 -11.45 8.64
CA THR A 67 12.18 -10.12 8.09
C THR A 67 11.58 -9.25 9.20
N GLY A 68 11.19 -8.02 8.89
CA GLY A 68 10.47 -7.17 9.81
C GLY A 68 9.57 -6.19 9.08
N LEU A 69 8.82 -5.44 9.86
CA LEU A 69 7.96 -4.36 9.37
C LEU A 69 8.03 -3.18 10.32
N PHE A 70 7.82 -2.00 9.77
CA PHE A 70 7.51 -0.81 10.55
C PHE A 70 6.00 -0.68 10.65
N TYR A 71 5.49 -0.44 11.85
CA TYR A 71 4.07 -0.31 12.15
C TYR A 71 3.83 1.01 12.89
N SER A 72 3.06 1.92 12.30
CA SER A 72 2.70 3.19 12.93
C SER A 72 1.33 3.13 13.60
N VAL A 73 1.24 3.79 14.76
CA VAL A 73 -0.02 4.12 15.43
C VAL A 73 0.06 5.59 15.83
N GLY A 74 -0.74 6.42 15.15
CA GLY A 74 -0.58 7.87 15.22
C GLY A 74 0.83 8.30 14.80
N GLY A 75 1.50 9.08 15.63
CA GLY A 75 2.87 9.56 15.39
C GLY A 75 3.99 8.60 15.81
N ASN A 76 3.66 7.47 16.45
CA ASN A 76 4.65 6.51 16.93
C ASN A 76 4.84 5.38 15.92
N VAL A 77 6.09 5.04 15.62
CA VAL A 77 6.45 3.91 14.75
C VAL A 77 7.15 2.84 15.57
N TYR A 78 6.69 1.61 15.45
CA TYR A 78 7.25 0.42 16.07
C TYR A 78 7.94 -0.43 15.01
N LYS A 79 9.06 -1.04 15.36
CA LYS A 79 9.70 -2.09 14.55
C LYS A 79 9.25 -3.44 15.08
N VAL A 80 8.67 -4.27 14.21
CA VAL A 80 8.13 -5.58 14.56
C VAL A 80 8.86 -6.62 13.72
N ASP A 81 9.51 -7.56 14.39
CA ASP A 81 10.17 -8.68 13.72
C ASP A 81 9.13 -9.72 13.29
N CYS A 82 9.37 -10.32 12.12
CA CYS A 82 8.50 -11.33 11.53
C CYS A 82 9.35 -12.53 11.11
N SER A 83 9.10 -13.70 11.70
CA SER A 83 9.77 -14.93 11.33
C SER A 83 8.85 -15.77 10.44
N LEU A 84 9.21 -15.91 9.17
CA LEU A 84 8.48 -16.70 8.18
C LEU A 84 9.13 -18.07 7.99
N PRO A 85 8.43 -19.06 7.43
CA PRO A 85 9.04 -20.35 7.07
C PRO A 85 10.11 -20.16 6.00
N LEU A 86 11.24 -20.82 6.16
CA LEU A 86 12.21 -20.94 5.07
C LEU A 86 11.55 -21.73 3.93
N GLY A 87 11.81 -21.34 2.68
CA GLY A 87 11.20 -21.93 1.48
C GLY A 87 10.12 -21.05 0.86
N LEU A 88 9.54 -20.13 1.63
CA LEU A 88 8.54 -19.19 1.13
C LEU A 88 9.08 -18.21 0.07
N GLN A 89 10.39 -18.03 0.06
CA GLN A 89 11.13 -17.18 -0.89
C GLN A 89 11.40 -17.83 -2.25
N TYR A 90 11.28 -19.16 -2.35
CA TYR A 90 11.49 -19.89 -3.62
C TYR A 90 10.12 -20.24 -4.21
N GLY A 91 9.88 -19.85 -5.47
CA GLY A 91 8.84 -20.49 -6.28
C GLY A 91 9.29 -21.91 -6.60
N GLY A 92 8.56 -22.92 -6.15
CA GLY A 92 8.67 -24.29 -6.70
C GLY A 92 9.85 -25.19 -6.32
N GLY A 93 10.62 -24.95 -5.25
CA GLY A 93 11.71 -25.86 -4.85
C GLY A 93 11.29 -26.98 -3.89
N GLU A 94 11.19 -28.22 -4.37
CA GLU A 94 10.96 -29.44 -3.57
C GLU A 94 12.18 -29.86 -2.73
N GLN A 95 12.59 -29.05 -1.76
CA GLN A 95 13.42 -29.54 -0.65
C GLN A 95 12.55 -29.68 0.59
N GLU A 96 12.55 -30.87 1.20
CA GLU A 96 11.97 -31.09 2.53
C GLU A 96 12.71 -30.19 3.53
N LEU A 97 12.13 -29.04 3.83
CA LEU A 97 12.65 -28.09 4.79
C LEU A 97 12.20 -28.49 6.20
N PRO A 98 13.06 -28.30 7.22
CA PRO A 98 12.70 -28.64 8.59
C PRO A 98 11.46 -27.85 9.03
N ASP A 99 10.52 -28.55 9.67
CA ASP A 99 9.29 -27.96 10.20
C ASP A 99 9.62 -26.73 11.07
N PRO A 100 9.09 -25.54 10.75
CA PRO A 100 9.37 -24.36 11.52
C PRO A 100 8.85 -24.53 12.94
N GLN A 101 9.68 -24.26 13.94
CA GLN A 101 9.24 -24.25 15.33
C GLN A 101 8.54 -22.91 15.65
N TYR A 102 7.23 -22.86 15.38
CA TYR A 102 6.39 -21.65 15.43
C TYR A 102 5.99 -21.15 16.82
N ASN A 103 6.63 -21.58 17.91
CA ASN A 103 6.16 -21.21 19.25
C ASN A 103 6.13 -19.68 19.49
N GLU A 104 6.81 -18.88 18.66
CA GLU A 104 6.97 -17.44 18.85
C GLU A 104 7.18 -16.68 17.53
N VAL A 105 6.26 -16.79 16.56
CA VAL A 105 6.34 -16.13 15.23
C VAL A 105 6.53 -14.61 15.31
N PHE A 106 6.13 -14.03 16.44
CA PHE A 106 6.32 -12.63 16.78
C PHE A 106 6.89 -12.55 18.19
N LYS A 107 8.20 -12.79 18.33
CA LYS A 107 8.89 -12.44 19.58
C LYS A 107 8.91 -10.92 19.71
N GLN A 108 8.04 -10.38 20.57
CA GLN A 108 8.34 -9.07 21.15
C GLN A 108 9.64 -9.21 21.96
N VAL A 109 10.64 -8.41 21.61
CA VAL A 109 11.86 -8.27 22.41
C VAL A 109 11.47 -7.67 23.77
N GLY A 110 11.41 -8.51 24.80
CA GLY A 110 11.31 -8.10 26.22
C GLY A 110 9.99 -8.48 26.89
N GLY A 111 10.06 -9.28 27.96
CA GLY A 111 8.90 -9.67 28.76
C GLY A 111 8.22 -8.51 29.49
N ASP A 112 6.95 -8.68 29.86
CA ASP A 112 6.02 -7.85 30.68
C ASP A 112 5.99 -6.32 30.49
N ALA A 113 6.94 -5.72 29.77
CA ALA A 113 7.07 -4.30 29.50
C ALA A 113 6.68 -4.02 28.04
N PHE A 114 5.74 -3.11 27.85
CA PHE A 114 5.32 -2.67 26.51
C PHE A 114 6.53 -2.14 25.72
N PRO A 115 6.71 -2.54 24.44
CA PRO A 115 7.83 -2.07 23.64
C PRO A 115 7.75 -0.54 23.47
N SER A 116 8.86 0.14 23.74
CA SER A 116 8.93 1.58 23.46
C SER A 116 8.89 1.82 21.94
N PRO A 117 8.26 2.91 21.45
CA PRO A 117 8.32 3.28 20.04
C PRO A 117 9.76 3.31 19.53
N TYR A 118 9.97 2.74 18.35
CA TYR A 118 11.26 2.75 17.66
C TYR A 118 11.56 4.16 17.13
N PHE A 119 10.57 4.79 16.47
CA PHE A 119 10.58 6.20 16.12
C PHE A 119 9.37 6.95 16.68
N ILE A 120 9.53 8.25 16.89
CA ILE A 120 8.50 9.14 17.44
C ILE A 120 8.43 10.42 16.61
N PHE A 121 7.23 10.74 16.11
CA PHE A 121 6.90 12.03 15.54
C PHE A 121 5.69 12.62 16.30
N PRO A 122 5.92 13.48 17.30
CA PRO A 122 4.85 13.94 18.17
C PRO A 122 3.93 14.95 17.46
N GLY A 123 2.64 14.87 17.75
CA GLY A 123 1.66 15.90 17.38
C GLY A 123 0.87 15.66 16.10
N GLU A 124 1.21 14.64 15.30
CA GLU A 124 0.50 14.30 14.06
C GLU A 124 0.42 12.78 13.85
N ASN A 125 -0.47 12.33 12.98
CA ASN A 125 -0.60 10.91 12.63
C ASN A 125 0.20 10.59 11.36
N ILE A 126 0.92 9.48 11.35
CA ILE A 126 1.60 8.97 10.16
C ILE A 126 0.58 8.18 9.32
N ILE A 127 0.33 8.64 8.09
CA ILE A 127 -0.71 8.12 7.19
C ILE A 127 -0.16 7.32 6.01
N LYS A 128 1.15 7.39 5.75
CA LYS A 128 1.86 6.57 4.76
C LYS A 128 3.32 6.41 5.17
N LEU A 129 3.87 5.22 4.92
CA LEU A 129 5.26 4.87 5.20
C LEU A 129 5.88 4.25 3.94
N SER A 130 7.15 4.54 3.69
CA SER A 130 7.93 3.88 2.65
C SER A 130 9.36 3.63 3.14
N PRO A 131 9.88 2.39 3.04
CA PRO A 131 11.26 2.10 3.40
C PRO A 131 12.20 2.83 2.44
N LEU A 132 13.34 3.28 2.97
CA LEU A 132 14.41 3.88 2.19
C LEU A 132 15.60 2.90 2.19
N PRO A 133 15.75 2.06 1.14
CA PRO A 133 16.82 1.07 1.11
C PRO A 133 18.20 1.70 0.87
N THR A 134 18.23 2.88 0.26
CA THR A 134 19.45 3.57 -0.14
C THR A 134 19.55 4.90 0.59
N GLY A 135 20.73 5.17 1.15
CA GLY A 135 21.05 6.43 1.81
C GLY A 135 21.16 6.30 3.32
N ASP A 136 21.20 7.45 3.98
CA ASP A 136 21.43 7.56 5.42
C ASP A 136 20.16 7.29 6.25
N ASN A 137 18.99 7.57 5.69
CA ASN A 137 17.69 7.41 6.34
C ASN A 137 17.10 6.05 5.96
N THR A 138 16.38 5.42 6.89
CA THR A 138 15.83 4.07 6.74
C THR A 138 14.33 4.05 6.44
N LEU A 139 13.63 5.12 6.79
CA LEU A 139 12.17 5.20 6.64
C LEU A 139 11.73 6.63 6.31
N LEU A 140 10.86 6.76 5.32
CA LEU A 140 10.13 7.98 5.00
C LEU A 140 8.68 7.83 5.48
N GLY A 141 8.18 8.82 6.20
CA GLY A 141 6.79 8.92 6.60
C GLY A 141 6.13 10.19 6.08
N MET A 142 4.85 10.10 5.76
CA MET A 142 3.98 11.25 5.56
C MET A 142 2.99 11.37 6.70
N ALA A 143 2.88 12.58 7.25
CA ALA A 143 1.93 12.91 8.29
C ALA A 143 0.58 13.40 7.71
N SER A 144 -0.47 13.36 8.52
CA SER A 144 -1.84 13.84 8.21
C SER A 144 -1.93 15.28 7.73
N ASN A 145 -0.94 16.11 8.05
CA ASN A 145 -0.83 17.50 7.60
C ASN A 145 0.02 17.65 6.31
N ALA A 146 0.28 16.55 5.61
CA ALA A 146 1.16 16.44 4.44
C ALA A 146 2.65 16.69 4.70
N SER A 147 3.12 16.83 5.95
CA SER A 147 4.56 16.93 6.23
C SER A 147 5.27 15.62 5.89
N LEU A 148 6.48 15.72 5.33
CA LEU A 148 7.36 14.56 5.13
C LEU A 148 8.38 14.48 6.25
N VAL A 149 8.65 13.26 6.72
CA VAL A 149 9.46 12.99 7.90
C VAL A 149 10.41 11.83 7.59
N TRP A 150 11.71 12.05 7.81
CA TRP A 150 12.75 11.05 7.58
C TRP A 150 13.26 10.52 8.91
N PHE A 151 13.33 9.19 9.02
CA PHE A 151 13.86 8.51 10.19
C PHE A 151 15.15 7.76 9.83
N LYS A 152 16.05 7.66 10.81
CA LYS A 152 17.33 6.97 10.69
C LYS A 152 17.52 6.05 11.88
N ASP A 153 17.97 4.83 11.60
CA ASP A 153 18.31 3.88 12.65
C ASP A 153 19.32 4.45 13.65
N GLY A 154 19.10 4.18 14.93
CA GLY A 154 19.87 4.74 16.04
C GLY A 154 19.35 6.07 16.58
N TYR A 155 18.41 6.74 15.90
CA TYR A 155 17.79 7.99 16.36
C TYR A 155 16.29 7.79 16.58
N ARG A 156 15.76 8.15 17.77
CA ARG A 156 14.31 8.06 18.04
C ARG A 156 13.49 9.13 17.34
N ASN A 157 14.07 10.31 17.15
CA ASN A 157 13.42 11.45 16.52
C ASN A 157 13.82 11.52 15.03
N PRO A 158 13.02 12.18 14.18
CA PRO A 158 13.36 12.37 12.78
C PRO A 158 14.69 13.11 12.61
N THR A 159 15.44 12.74 11.57
CA THR A 159 16.66 13.45 11.15
C THR A 159 16.33 14.66 10.29
N HIS A 160 15.29 14.55 9.45
CA HIS A 160 14.80 15.63 8.60
C HIS A 160 13.27 15.72 8.69
N ILE A 161 12.75 16.94 8.61
CA ILE A 161 11.32 17.22 8.61
C ILE A 161 11.08 18.32 7.56
N MET A 162 10.28 18.01 6.54
CA MET A 162 9.72 19.00 5.63
C MET A 162 8.33 19.36 6.17
N GLN A 163 8.29 20.42 6.97
CA GLN A 163 7.06 20.84 7.63
C GLN A 163 6.13 21.55 6.65
N GLU A 164 4.87 21.10 6.61
CA GLU A 164 3.76 21.81 5.97
C GLU A 164 2.85 22.40 7.06
N LEU A 165 2.22 23.53 6.74
CA LEU A 165 1.22 24.14 7.61
C LEU A 165 -0.15 23.98 6.93
N MET A 166 -1.11 23.38 7.63
CA MET A 166 -2.48 23.22 7.15
C MET A 166 -3.50 23.88 8.08
N GLY A 167 -4.46 24.60 7.52
CA GLY A 167 -5.52 25.30 8.24
C GLY A 167 -5.41 26.84 8.15
N PRO A 168 -6.45 27.58 8.55
CA PRO A 168 -6.43 29.05 8.52
C PRO A 168 -5.22 29.54 9.29
N SER A 169 -4.48 30.47 8.70
CA SER A 169 -3.19 31.04 9.14
C SER A 169 -3.22 31.57 10.58
N THR A 170 -3.22 30.64 11.53
CA THR A 170 -3.27 30.86 12.97
C THR A 170 -2.40 29.80 13.62
N SER A 171 -1.76 30.14 14.73
CA SER A 171 -0.77 29.34 15.47
C SER A 171 -1.29 28.04 16.11
N PHE A 172 -2.46 27.55 15.69
CA PHE A 172 -3.13 26.36 16.23
C PHE A 172 -3.58 25.34 15.16
N SER A 173 -3.08 25.47 13.92
CA SER A 173 -3.33 24.59 12.78
C SER A 173 -3.17 23.09 13.11
N SER A 174 -2.13 22.73 13.88
CA SER A 174 -1.86 21.36 14.33
C SER A 174 -2.91 20.76 15.28
N ILE A 175 -3.76 21.58 15.90
CA ILE A 175 -4.80 21.11 16.85
C ILE A 175 -6.09 20.73 16.11
N HIS A 176 -6.32 21.28 14.92
CA HIS A 176 -7.53 21.05 14.14
C HIS A 176 -7.48 19.73 13.33
N SER A 177 -6.32 19.30 12.86
CA SER A 177 -6.13 18.00 12.16
C SER A 177 -6.46 16.80 13.06
N ILE A 178 -6.21 16.92 14.37
CA ILE A 178 -6.37 15.83 15.35
C ILE A 178 -7.85 15.54 15.69
N ARG A 179 -8.75 16.52 15.53
CA ARG A 179 -10.13 16.43 16.08
C ARG A 179 -11.25 16.33 15.06
N ASN A 180 -11.00 16.60 13.78
CA ASN A 180 -12.08 16.64 12.80
C ASN A 180 -11.64 16.09 11.44
N SER A 181 -12.18 14.93 11.06
CA SER A 181 -11.89 14.23 9.80
C SER A 181 -12.22 15.06 8.55
N GLU A 182 -13.10 16.06 8.66
CA GLU A 182 -13.47 16.98 7.58
C GLU A 182 -12.39 18.04 7.26
N TYR A 183 -11.34 18.15 8.08
CA TYR A 183 -10.23 19.10 7.92
C TYR A 183 -8.90 18.42 7.53
N LEU A 184 -8.91 17.12 7.25
CA LEU A 184 -7.71 16.39 6.86
C LEU A 184 -7.39 16.64 5.38
N ALA A 185 -6.15 17.03 5.12
CA ALA A 185 -5.63 17.21 3.78
C ALA A 185 -5.66 15.85 3.05
N VAL A 186 -6.12 15.84 1.80
CA VAL A 186 -5.84 14.69 0.94
C VAL A 186 -4.40 14.84 0.50
N CYS A 187 -3.55 13.89 0.88
CA CYS A 187 -2.16 13.93 0.52
C CYS A 187 -1.64 12.52 0.24
N ASP A 188 -0.71 12.46 -0.69
CA ASP A 188 0.00 11.26 -1.05
C ASP A 188 1.42 11.62 -1.50
N PHE A 189 2.33 10.67 -1.47
CA PHE A 189 3.65 10.82 -2.04
C PHE A 189 4.10 9.55 -2.76
N ASP A 190 5.06 9.72 -3.66
CA ASP A 190 5.75 8.61 -4.29
C ASP A 190 7.25 8.89 -4.37
N LEU A 191 8.03 7.82 -4.28
CA LEU A 191 9.48 7.85 -4.42
C LEU A 191 9.83 7.48 -5.86
N ARG A 192 10.75 8.25 -6.46
CA ARG A 192 11.36 7.87 -7.75
C ARG A 192 12.11 6.55 -7.57
N LYS A 193 12.21 5.73 -8.63
CA LYS A 193 12.86 4.40 -8.59
C LYS A 193 14.29 4.42 -8.02
N ASP A 194 15.02 5.52 -8.20
CA ASP A 194 16.39 5.73 -7.68
C ASP A 194 16.44 6.30 -6.26
N ASN A 195 15.30 6.55 -5.63
CA ASN A 195 15.11 7.21 -4.34
C ASN A 195 15.71 8.62 -4.22
N LYS A 196 16.03 9.31 -5.33
CA LYS A 196 16.65 10.64 -5.26
C LYS A 196 15.65 11.78 -5.19
N GLN A 197 14.43 11.54 -5.67
CA GLN A 197 13.36 12.54 -5.69
C GLN A 197 12.07 11.94 -5.15
N ILE A 198 11.27 12.80 -4.54
CA ILE A 198 9.93 12.50 -4.06
C ILE A 198 8.96 13.45 -4.74
N VAL A 199 7.86 12.92 -5.26
CA VAL A 199 6.70 13.72 -5.61
C VAL A 199 5.68 13.61 -4.49
N LYS A 200 5.06 14.72 -4.13
CA LYS A 200 3.97 14.74 -3.15
C LYS A 200 2.84 15.63 -3.65
N CYS A 201 1.61 15.24 -3.34
CA CYS A 201 0.43 16.07 -3.50
C CYS A 201 -0.15 16.42 -2.13
N GLN A 202 -0.75 17.60 -2.05
CA GLN A 202 -1.41 18.12 -0.86
C GLN A 202 -2.60 18.95 -1.31
N SER A 203 -3.78 18.56 -0.88
CA SER A 203 -5.04 19.14 -1.33
C SER A 203 -5.85 19.59 -0.11
N ASP A 204 -6.28 20.85 -0.11
CA ASP A 204 -7.25 21.34 0.87
C ASP A 204 -8.66 21.05 0.35
N ARG A 205 -9.39 20.18 1.07
CA ARG A 205 -10.77 19.81 0.70
C ARG A 205 -11.74 20.99 0.68
N LYS A 206 -11.45 22.09 1.40
CA LYS A 206 -12.35 23.25 1.48
C LYS A 206 -12.15 24.25 0.36
N GLU A 207 -10.89 24.53 0.05
CA GLU A 207 -10.53 25.52 -0.97
C GLU A 207 -10.53 24.88 -2.37
N GLY A 208 -10.46 23.54 -2.44
CA GLY A 208 -10.37 22.81 -3.71
C GLY A 208 -9.06 23.12 -4.44
N GLU A 209 -8.05 23.62 -3.74
CA GLU A 209 -6.73 23.86 -4.31
C GLU A 209 -5.80 22.72 -3.94
N SER A 210 -5.10 22.20 -4.95
CA SER A 210 -4.06 21.20 -4.77
C SER A 210 -2.69 21.78 -5.08
N THR A 211 -1.71 21.42 -4.26
CA THR A 211 -0.31 21.72 -4.52
C THR A 211 0.44 20.42 -4.75
N ILE A 212 1.21 20.36 -5.83
CA ILE A 212 2.18 19.30 -6.09
C ILE A 212 3.57 19.86 -5.78
N LYS A 213 4.41 19.10 -5.08
CA LYS A 213 5.82 19.45 -4.85
C LYS A 213 6.72 18.30 -5.27
N ILE A 214 7.83 18.66 -5.89
CA ILE A 214 8.97 17.76 -6.11
C ILE A 214 9.99 18.11 -5.05
N VAL A 215 10.47 17.10 -4.33
CA VAL A 215 11.33 17.25 -3.15
C VAL A 215 12.60 16.44 -3.35
N ASP A 216 13.73 17.04 -3.02
CA ASP A 216 15.03 16.36 -3.04
C ASP A 216 15.12 15.34 -1.89
N ASN A 217 15.62 14.16 -2.18
CA ASN A 217 15.87 13.08 -1.22
C ASN A 217 17.34 12.63 -1.18
N GLN A 218 18.24 13.30 -1.90
CA GLN A 218 19.65 12.92 -1.98
C GLN A 218 20.58 13.93 -1.30
N GLU A 219 20.76 15.12 -1.87
CA GLU A 219 21.78 16.08 -1.39
C GLU A 219 21.20 17.00 -0.32
N ALA A 220 20.05 17.59 -0.62
CA ALA A 220 19.35 18.54 0.23
C ALA A 220 18.01 17.97 0.68
N VAL A 221 18.08 16.85 1.41
CA VAL A 221 16.92 16.06 1.86
C VAL A 221 15.81 16.95 2.45
N GLY A 222 14.63 16.87 1.85
CA GLY A 222 13.42 17.59 2.27
C GLY A 222 13.25 18.97 1.65
N ASN A 223 14.22 19.46 0.86
CA ASN A 223 14.07 20.75 0.18
C ASN A 223 13.18 20.61 -1.06
N PRO A 224 12.18 21.50 -1.23
CA PRO A 224 11.36 21.51 -2.43
C PRO A 224 12.17 22.03 -3.63
N ILE A 225 12.25 21.22 -4.68
CA ILE A 225 12.88 21.55 -5.97
C ILE A 225 11.90 22.36 -6.82
N ARG A 226 10.64 21.89 -6.91
CA ARG A 226 9.57 22.55 -7.68
C ARG A 226 8.24 22.50 -6.93
N ARG A 227 7.36 23.43 -7.31
CA ARG A 227 5.98 23.53 -6.81
C ARG A 227 5.04 23.86 -7.96
N PHE A 228 3.97 23.08 -8.09
CA PHE A 228 2.86 23.33 -9.01
C PHE A 228 1.60 23.58 -8.19
N ASN A 229 0.81 24.57 -8.60
CA ASN A 229 -0.50 24.83 -8.02
C ASN A 229 -1.55 24.41 -9.05
N VAL A 230 -2.45 23.53 -8.64
CA VAL A 230 -3.56 23.00 -9.44
C VAL A 230 -4.85 23.57 -8.86
N PRO A 231 -5.42 24.60 -9.48
CA PRO A 231 -6.63 25.25 -8.96
C PRO A 231 -7.86 24.37 -9.16
N SER A 232 -8.81 24.48 -8.23
CA SER A 232 -10.17 23.94 -8.36
C SER A 232 -10.28 22.43 -8.60
N SER A 233 -9.36 21.65 -8.03
CA SER A 233 -9.37 20.19 -8.07
C SER A 233 -8.66 19.62 -6.85
N VAL A 234 -9.19 18.52 -6.29
CA VAL A 234 -8.58 17.77 -5.18
C VAL A 234 -7.83 16.57 -5.75
N ILE A 235 -6.51 16.57 -5.66
CA ILE A 235 -5.68 15.43 -6.07
C ILE A 235 -5.75 14.35 -5.00
N HIS A 236 -6.04 13.12 -5.43
CA HIS A 236 -6.15 11.95 -4.56
C HIS A 236 -4.87 11.14 -4.49
N SER A 237 -4.18 10.94 -5.61
CA SER A 237 -2.97 10.13 -5.70
C SER A 237 -1.97 10.76 -6.67
N ILE A 238 -0.69 10.47 -6.43
CA ILE A 238 0.43 10.89 -7.27
C ILE A 238 1.43 9.73 -7.38
N LYS A 239 1.90 9.43 -8.59
CA LYS A 239 2.78 8.30 -8.85
C LYS A 239 3.81 8.60 -9.93
N PHE A 240 5.06 8.19 -9.73
CA PHE A 240 6.05 8.20 -10.81
C PHE A 240 5.72 7.10 -11.83
N LEU A 241 5.73 7.45 -13.11
CA LEU A 241 5.60 6.52 -14.23
C LEU A 241 6.95 6.10 -14.80
N ASP A 242 7.92 7.01 -14.74
CA ASP A 242 9.31 6.78 -15.07
C ASP A 242 10.20 7.71 -14.22
N GLU A 243 11.44 7.96 -14.65
CA GLU A 243 12.37 8.87 -13.98
C GLU A 243 11.88 10.32 -13.85
N ASN A 244 11.25 10.86 -14.88
CA ASN A 244 10.87 12.27 -14.97
C ASN A 244 9.36 12.46 -15.06
N LEU A 245 8.62 11.48 -15.54
CA LEU A 245 7.18 11.54 -15.70
C LEU A 245 6.48 11.04 -14.43
N PHE A 246 5.50 11.80 -13.98
CA PHE A 246 4.58 11.37 -12.94
C PHE A 246 3.13 11.70 -13.32
N VAL A 247 2.21 10.96 -12.72
CA VAL A 247 0.78 11.03 -12.98
C VAL A 247 0.02 11.36 -11.70
N THR A 248 -1.07 12.11 -11.84
CA THR A 248 -2.00 12.42 -10.74
C THR A 248 -3.43 12.11 -11.14
N CYS A 249 -4.26 11.72 -10.18
CA CYS A 249 -5.72 11.65 -10.34
C CYS A 249 -6.43 12.62 -9.40
N SER A 250 -7.57 13.13 -9.82
CA SER A 250 -8.38 14.06 -9.05
C SER A 250 -9.83 13.63 -8.87
N ASP A 251 -10.52 14.30 -7.95
CA ASP A 251 -11.98 14.24 -7.77
C ASP A 251 -12.81 14.61 -9.01
N ALA A 252 -12.27 15.44 -9.91
CA ALA A 252 -12.89 15.80 -11.18
C ALA A 252 -12.73 14.74 -12.28
N ASN A 253 -12.28 13.52 -11.94
CA ASN A 253 -12.00 12.42 -12.87
C ASN A 253 -10.93 12.75 -13.93
N VAL A 254 -10.04 13.68 -13.61
CA VAL A 254 -8.93 14.07 -14.47
C VAL A 254 -7.70 13.24 -14.09
N ILE A 255 -7.08 12.64 -15.11
CA ILE A 255 -5.74 12.06 -15.03
C ILE A 255 -4.80 13.03 -15.74
N SER A 256 -3.88 13.64 -14.97
CA SER A 256 -2.90 14.61 -15.47
C SER A 256 -1.50 14.04 -15.44
N PHE A 257 -0.71 14.36 -16.47
CA PHE A 257 0.67 13.93 -16.65
C PHE A 257 1.62 15.13 -16.56
N TRP A 258 2.73 14.90 -15.88
CA TRP A 258 3.66 15.95 -15.49
C TRP A 258 5.09 15.50 -15.71
N ASP A 259 5.94 16.37 -16.26
CA ASP A 259 7.39 16.14 -16.30
C ASP A 259 8.06 16.92 -15.17
N ALA A 260 8.84 16.24 -14.35
CA ALA A 260 9.61 16.79 -13.24
C ALA A 260 10.60 17.88 -13.67
N ARG A 261 10.92 17.94 -14.96
CA ARG A 261 11.83 18.93 -15.57
C ARG A 261 11.09 20.17 -16.08
N THR A 262 9.77 20.11 -16.27
CA THR A 262 8.96 21.23 -16.77
C THR A 262 8.23 21.95 -15.64
N ASP A 263 7.78 23.18 -15.90
CA ASP A 263 7.08 24.03 -14.92
C ASP A 263 5.55 24.02 -15.08
N SER A 264 5.02 23.19 -15.98
CA SER A 264 3.59 23.05 -16.23
C SER A 264 3.20 21.58 -16.39
N GLU A 265 1.89 21.33 -16.28
CA GLU A 265 1.26 20.08 -16.75
C GLU A 265 1.65 19.85 -18.23
N LEU A 266 1.95 18.61 -18.59
CA LEU A 266 2.20 18.24 -19.98
C LEU A 266 0.88 18.12 -20.74
N TRP A 267 -0.02 17.28 -20.22
CA TRP A 267 -1.35 17.02 -20.77
C TRP A 267 -2.20 16.24 -19.76
N SER A 268 -3.50 16.18 -20.02
CA SER A 268 -4.48 15.45 -19.21
C SER A 268 -5.61 14.89 -20.05
N PHE A 269 -6.38 13.98 -19.47
CA PHE A 269 -7.66 13.53 -20.02
C PHE A 269 -8.64 13.23 -18.88
N VAL A 270 -9.93 13.09 -19.24
CA VAL A 270 -11.02 12.82 -18.30
C VAL A 270 -11.50 11.39 -18.47
N ASP A 271 -11.51 10.61 -17.39
CA ASP A 271 -12.04 9.24 -17.34
C ASP A 271 -13.24 9.19 -16.37
N ALA A 272 -14.43 9.54 -16.86
CA ALA A 272 -15.63 9.69 -16.04
C ALA A 272 -16.73 8.64 -16.29
N GLN A 273 -16.46 7.60 -17.10
CA GLN A 273 -17.49 6.64 -17.51
C GLN A 273 -17.93 5.72 -16.36
N ASP A 274 -17.00 5.38 -15.46
CA ASP A 274 -17.17 4.30 -14.49
C ASP A 274 -17.15 4.77 -13.03
N GLY A 275 -17.51 6.04 -12.79
CA GLY A 275 -17.54 6.62 -11.44
C GLY A 275 -16.35 7.54 -11.15
N ASN A 276 -16.12 7.82 -9.87
CA ASN A 276 -15.10 8.79 -9.46
C ASN A 276 -13.74 8.12 -9.22
N LEU A 277 -12.66 8.72 -9.71
CA LEU A 277 -11.29 8.25 -9.47
C LEU A 277 -10.90 8.38 -7.99
N THR A 278 -10.46 7.28 -7.38
CA THR A 278 -10.09 7.24 -5.96
C THR A 278 -8.61 6.97 -5.73
N SER A 279 -7.98 6.21 -6.64
CA SER A 279 -6.64 5.67 -6.44
C SER A 279 -5.87 5.52 -7.75
N LEU A 280 -4.54 5.59 -7.64
CA LEU A 280 -3.60 5.31 -8.73
C LEU A 280 -2.44 4.49 -8.19
N SER A 281 -1.90 3.62 -9.04
CA SER A 281 -0.66 2.88 -8.80
C SER A 281 0.10 2.75 -10.10
N SER A 282 1.43 2.84 -10.07
CA SER A 282 2.29 2.63 -11.23
C SER A 282 3.12 1.36 -11.07
N SER A 283 3.46 0.71 -12.18
CA SER A 283 4.31 -0.48 -12.16
C SER A 283 5.76 -0.09 -11.91
N PRO A 284 6.44 -0.69 -10.90
CA PRO A 284 7.86 -0.49 -10.72
C PRO A 284 8.71 -1.19 -11.80
N GLN A 285 8.18 -2.20 -12.49
CA GLN A 285 8.89 -2.99 -13.52
C GLN A 285 8.69 -2.44 -14.94
N LEU A 286 7.49 -1.94 -15.24
CA LEU A 286 7.12 -1.49 -16.59
C LEU A 286 6.94 0.03 -16.63
N ASP A 287 7.85 0.71 -17.34
CA ASP A 287 7.78 2.16 -17.50
C ASP A 287 6.52 2.58 -18.26
N GLY A 288 5.82 3.59 -17.76
CA GLY A 288 4.59 4.09 -18.37
C GLY A 288 3.35 3.20 -18.17
N PHE A 289 3.45 2.11 -17.41
CA PHE A 289 2.32 1.26 -17.07
C PHE A 289 1.75 1.62 -15.70
N PHE A 290 0.44 1.82 -15.63
CA PHE A 290 -0.25 2.19 -14.38
C PHE A 290 -1.70 1.73 -14.34
N ALA A 291 -2.30 1.83 -13.16
CA ALA A 291 -3.67 1.45 -12.89
C ALA A 291 -4.40 2.60 -12.20
N SER A 292 -5.69 2.77 -12.53
CA SER A 292 -6.62 3.64 -11.80
C SER A 292 -7.74 2.80 -11.19
N GLY A 293 -8.28 3.28 -10.07
CA GLY A 293 -9.41 2.65 -9.38
C GLY A 293 -10.52 3.67 -9.10
N THR A 294 -11.77 3.22 -9.13
CA THR A 294 -12.95 4.07 -8.96
C THR A 294 -13.76 3.74 -7.71
N ASP A 295 -14.68 4.64 -7.34
CA ASP A 295 -15.63 4.45 -6.25
C ASP A 295 -16.77 3.47 -6.55
N THR A 296 -16.85 2.93 -7.77
CA THR A 296 -17.80 1.86 -8.17
C THR A 296 -17.15 0.48 -8.18
N GLY A 297 -15.86 0.38 -7.84
CA GLY A 297 -15.14 -0.89 -7.83
C GLY A 297 -14.48 -1.26 -9.16
N VAL A 298 -14.49 -0.37 -10.15
CA VAL A 298 -13.81 -0.57 -11.43
C VAL A 298 -12.33 -0.22 -11.30
N ILE A 299 -11.47 -1.06 -11.89
CA ILE A 299 -10.03 -0.86 -12.00
C ILE A 299 -9.71 -0.84 -13.48
N LYS A 300 -8.96 0.16 -13.94
CA LYS A 300 -8.49 0.23 -15.34
C LYS A 300 -6.98 0.19 -15.39
N LEU A 301 -6.44 -0.57 -16.34
CA LEU A 301 -5.02 -0.58 -16.65
C LEU A 301 -4.73 0.28 -17.87
N TRP A 302 -3.59 0.96 -17.81
CA TRP A 302 -3.19 1.96 -18.76
C TRP A 302 -1.74 1.76 -19.17
N ASP A 303 -1.47 1.87 -20.46
CA ASP A 303 -0.13 2.04 -21.00
C ASP A 303 -0.04 3.42 -21.64
N LEU A 304 0.94 4.21 -21.19
CA LEU A 304 1.20 5.55 -21.69
C LEU A 304 1.28 5.62 -23.22
N ARG A 305 1.87 4.60 -23.87
CA ARG A 305 1.99 4.51 -25.34
C ARG A 305 0.63 4.36 -25.99
N ALA A 306 -0.24 3.53 -25.41
CA ALA A 306 -1.61 3.35 -25.88
C ALA A 306 -2.41 4.65 -25.71
N ILE A 307 -2.31 5.29 -24.55
CA ILE A 307 -3.02 6.55 -24.26
C ILE A 307 -2.62 7.66 -25.24
N MET A 308 -1.32 7.78 -25.56
CA MET A 308 -0.85 8.79 -26.53
C MET A 308 -1.42 8.58 -27.94
N SER A 309 -1.85 7.36 -28.28
CA SER A 309 -2.41 7.05 -29.60
C SER A 309 -3.93 7.18 -29.67
N GLN A 310 -4.65 6.63 -28.69
CA GLN A 310 -6.10 6.42 -28.76
C GLN A 310 -6.86 6.92 -27.51
N GLN A 311 -6.16 7.36 -26.46
CA GLN A 311 -6.75 7.76 -25.17
C GLN A 311 -7.72 6.72 -24.58
N GLN A 312 -7.37 5.44 -24.71
CA GLN A 312 -8.14 4.31 -24.20
C GLN A 312 -7.35 3.52 -23.17
N GLU A 313 -8.09 2.95 -22.21
CA GLU A 313 -7.59 1.91 -21.32
C GLU A 313 -7.22 0.65 -22.10
N MET A 314 -6.33 -0.16 -21.54
CA MET A 314 -5.98 -1.45 -22.12
C MET A 314 -7.00 -2.52 -21.74
N VAL A 315 -7.37 -2.53 -20.46
CA VAL A 315 -8.26 -3.53 -19.86
C VAL A 315 -8.88 -2.96 -18.60
N SER A 316 -10.09 -3.42 -18.27
CA SER A 316 -10.76 -3.11 -17.01
C SER A 316 -11.11 -4.38 -16.22
N PHE A 317 -11.09 -4.26 -14.90
CA PHE A 317 -11.49 -5.29 -13.96
C PHE A 317 -12.51 -4.72 -12.98
N GLY A 318 -13.32 -5.58 -12.36
CA GLY A 318 -14.35 -5.16 -11.40
C GLY A 318 -14.24 -5.92 -10.08
N HIS A 319 -14.31 -5.19 -8.97
CA HIS A 319 -14.52 -5.79 -7.65
C HIS A 319 -15.87 -6.50 -7.58
N SER A 320 -15.90 -7.64 -6.88
CA SER A 320 -17.14 -8.36 -6.62
C SER A 320 -18.14 -7.49 -5.85
N ASN A 321 -19.40 -7.43 -6.31
CA ASN A 321 -20.47 -6.60 -5.73
C ASN A 321 -20.19 -5.08 -5.77
N GLU A 322 -19.40 -4.59 -6.74
CA GLU A 322 -19.14 -3.15 -6.92
C GLU A 322 -18.54 -2.52 -5.64
N ASP A 323 -17.69 -3.25 -4.92
CA ASP A 323 -17.03 -2.74 -3.72
C ASP A 323 -16.07 -1.59 -4.12
N PRO A 324 -16.23 -0.36 -3.61
CA PRO A 324 -15.41 0.77 -4.05
C PRO A 324 -13.92 0.54 -3.85
N VAL A 325 -13.10 0.84 -4.87
CA VAL A 325 -11.64 0.74 -4.76
C VAL A 325 -11.13 1.87 -3.87
N VAL A 326 -10.33 1.53 -2.86
CA VAL A 326 -9.73 2.50 -1.92
C VAL A 326 -8.20 2.55 -2.01
N ASP A 327 -7.57 1.50 -2.53
CA ASP A 327 -6.12 1.46 -2.70
C ASP A 327 -5.71 0.50 -3.83
N LEU A 328 -4.57 0.79 -4.47
CA LEU A 328 -3.99 0.00 -5.55
C LEU A 328 -2.47 -0.09 -5.38
N GLN A 329 -1.90 -1.29 -5.55
CA GLN A 329 -0.46 -1.51 -5.42
C GLN A 329 0.05 -2.55 -6.42
N PHE A 330 0.81 -2.11 -7.43
CA PHE A 330 1.59 -3.04 -8.25
C PHE A 330 2.61 -3.81 -7.40
N SER A 331 2.84 -5.06 -7.78
CA SER A 331 3.86 -5.89 -7.14
C SER A 331 5.25 -5.29 -7.38
N PRO A 332 6.14 -5.24 -6.37
CA PRO A 332 7.54 -4.88 -6.56
C PRO A 332 8.38 -6.02 -7.14
N THR A 333 7.86 -7.25 -7.17
CA THR A 333 8.59 -8.46 -7.61
C THR A 333 8.07 -9.03 -8.93
N SER A 334 6.80 -8.82 -9.28
CA SER A 334 6.19 -9.29 -10.52
C SER A 334 5.72 -8.12 -11.40
N SER A 335 5.86 -8.26 -12.73
CA SER A 335 5.41 -7.27 -13.72
C SER A 335 3.93 -7.41 -14.10
N THR A 336 3.28 -8.54 -13.80
CA THR A 336 1.88 -8.82 -14.15
C THR A 336 0.93 -8.72 -12.97
N GLU A 337 1.45 -8.62 -11.75
CA GLU A 337 0.63 -8.67 -10.54
C GLU A 337 0.39 -7.31 -9.90
N PHE A 338 -0.82 -7.14 -9.37
CA PHE A 338 -1.16 -6.01 -8.54
C PHE A 338 -2.23 -6.35 -7.50
N LEU A 339 -2.28 -5.54 -6.43
CA LEU A 339 -3.33 -5.57 -5.42
C LEU A 339 -4.31 -4.46 -5.65
N SER A 340 -5.55 -4.73 -5.29
CA SER A 340 -6.54 -3.71 -5.05
C SER A 340 -7.26 -3.98 -3.72
N VAL A 341 -7.59 -2.91 -3.02
CA VAL A 341 -8.27 -2.97 -1.73
C VAL A 341 -9.65 -2.35 -1.90
N GLY A 342 -10.68 -3.09 -1.48
CA GLY A 342 -12.05 -2.62 -1.49
C GLY A 342 -12.42 -1.90 -0.19
N LYS A 343 -13.42 -1.01 -0.23
CA LYS A 343 -13.94 -0.31 0.96
C LYS A 343 -14.50 -1.27 2.00
N SER A 344 -14.97 -2.45 1.61
CA SER A 344 -15.35 -3.53 2.52
C SER A 344 -14.16 -4.14 3.28
N GLY A 345 -12.94 -3.89 2.82
CA GLY A 345 -11.70 -4.45 3.38
C GLY A 345 -11.31 -5.79 2.78
N ASN A 346 -11.89 -6.15 1.65
CA ASN A 346 -11.39 -7.25 0.85
C ASN A 346 -10.10 -6.83 0.14
N VAL A 347 -9.15 -7.75 0.02
CA VAL A 347 -7.93 -7.56 -0.78
C VAL A 347 -7.99 -8.52 -1.96
N TYR A 348 -8.00 -7.97 -3.17
CA TYR A 348 -8.01 -8.71 -4.42
C TYR A 348 -6.58 -8.72 -4.97
N GLN A 349 -6.06 -9.91 -5.28
CA GLN A 349 -4.79 -10.11 -5.97
C GLN A 349 -5.08 -10.47 -7.42
N TRP A 350 -4.53 -9.67 -8.32
CA TRP A 350 -4.73 -9.79 -9.76
C TRP A 350 -3.44 -10.21 -10.43
N ASP A 351 -3.56 -11.02 -11.46
CA ASP A 351 -2.48 -11.43 -12.36
C ASP A 351 -2.94 -11.22 -13.80
N THR A 352 -2.28 -10.29 -14.49
CA THR A 352 -2.64 -9.87 -15.85
C THR A 352 -2.00 -10.73 -16.92
N ASP A 353 -1.24 -11.77 -16.57
CA ASP A 353 -0.56 -12.61 -17.55
C ASP A 353 -1.53 -13.23 -18.56
N PHE A 354 -2.70 -13.68 -18.09
CA PHE A 354 -3.77 -14.21 -18.93
C PHE A 354 -4.26 -13.20 -19.99
N PHE A 355 -4.30 -11.91 -19.66
CA PHE A 355 -4.66 -10.87 -20.62
C PHE A 355 -3.60 -10.70 -21.70
N PHE A 356 -2.32 -10.74 -21.33
CA PHE A 356 -1.21 -10.51 -22.27
C PHE A 356 -0.93 -11.71 -23.18
N THR A 357 -1.32 -12.91 -22.78
CA THR A 357 -1.08 -14.15 -23.52
C THR A 357 -2.20 -14.52 -24.49
N ASN A 358 -3.39 -13.91 -24.37
CA ASN A 358 -4.56 -14.23 -25.17
C ASN A 358 -5.02 -13.04 -26.03
N GLU A 359 -5.29 -13.27 -27.32
CA GLU A 359 -5.65 -12.21 -28.27
C GLU A 359 -7.14 -11.79 -28.18
N GLU A 360 -8.04 -12.71 -27.82
CA GLU A 360 -9.48 -12.45 -27.67
C GLU A 360 -9.97 -13.06 -26.35
N VAL A 361 -10.48 -12.21 -25.45
CA VAL A 361 -11.02 -12.64 -24.16
C VAL A 361 -12.34 -11.91 -23.92
N ASP A 362 -13.37 -12.65 -23.49
CA ASP A 362 -14.62 -12.05 -23.00
C ASP A 362 -14.39 -11.38 -21.63
N ASP A 363 -14.99 -10.23 -21.37
CA ASP A 363 -14.77 -9.44 -20.16
C ASP A 363 -15.12 -10.23 -18.88
N GLU A 364 -16.17 -11.05 -18.92
CA GLU A 364 -16.56 -11.91 -17.79
C GLU A 364 -15.50 -12.98 -17.49
N ASP A 365 -14.98 -13.62 -18.54
CA ASP A 365 -13.91 -14.62 -18.43
C ASP A 365 -12.62 -13.96 -17.94
N LEU A 366 -12.28 -12.78 -18.46
CA LEU A 366 -11.07 -12.04 -18.13
C LEU A 366 -10.98 -11.71 -16.64
N ASN A 367 -12.05 -11.18 -16.05
CA ASN A 367 -12.09 -10.86 -14.63
C ASN A 367 -11.88 -12.12 -13.77
N SER A 368 -12.53 -13.24 -14.13
CA SER A 368 -12.40 -14.50 -13.40
C SER A 368 -11.02 -15.14 -13.52
N GLN A 369 -10.37 -15.03 -14.69
CA GLN A 369 -9.06 -15.64 -14.96
C GLN A 369 -7.91 -14.83 -14.34
N CYS A 370 -8.03 -13.50 -14.37
CA CYS A 370 -7.04 -12.58 -13.81
C CYS A 370 -7.16 -12.44 -12.29
N LEU A 371 -8.31 -12.75 -11.66
CA LEU A 371 -8.43 -12.76 -10.21
C LEU A 371 -7.71 -13.97 -9.61
N LYS A 372 -6.43 -13.80 -9.28
CA LYS A 372 -5.54 -14.83 -8.72
C LYS A 372 -5.95 -15.25 -7.30
N PHE A 373 -6.33 -14.28 -6.46
CA PHE A 373 -6.72 -14.59 -5.08
C PHE A 373 -7.59 -13.50 -4.44
N LEU A 374 -8.53 -13.91 -3.57
CA LEU A 374 -9.35 -13.00 -2.78
C LEU A 374 -9.14 -13.25 -1.29
N HIS A 375 -8.50 -12.30 -0.61
CA HIS A 375 -8.34 -12.31 0.83
C HIS A 375 -9.46 -11.53 1.52
N THR A 376 -10.31 -12.24 2.26
CA THR A 376 -11.42 -11.66 3.03
C THR A 376 -11.12 -11.51 4.53
N GLY A 377 -9.90 -11.84 4.97
CA GLY A 377 -9.52 -11.85 6.39
C GLY A 377 -9.03 -10.51 6.94
N GLY A 378 -8.44 -9.65 6.09
CA GLY A 378 -7.66 -8.48 6.51
C GLY A 378 -8.39 -7.17 6.23
N SER A 379 -8.95 -6.56 7.27
CA SER A 379 -9.71 -5.29 7.32
C SER A 379 -11.23 -5.41 7.47
N ARG A 380 -11.77 -6.62 7.70
CA ARG A 380 -13.21 -6.85 7.92
C ARG A 380 -13.65 -6.78 9.39
N ARG A 381 -12.72 -6.91 10.35
CA ARG A 381 -13.04 -7.20 11.76
C ARG A 381 -13.74 -6.06 12.53
N SER A 382 -13.95 -4.88 11.94
CA SER A 382 -14.82 -3.86 12.54
C SER A 382 -15.52 -2.94 11.53
N ILE A 383 -16.75 -2.54 11.87
CA ILE A 383 -17.48 -1.43 11.25
C ILE A 383 -16.93 -0.14 11.87
N GLY A 384 -15.94 0.45 11.22
CA GLY A 384 -15.41 1.76 11.54
C GLY A 384 -15.30 2.59 10.26
N ALA A 385 -15.45 3.90 10.36
CA ALA A 385 -15.29 4.86 9.26
C ALA A 385 -13.81 5.14 8.94
N ASN A 386 -12.92 4.16 9.17
CA ASN A 386 -11.49 4.36 9.00
C ASN A 386 -11.14 4.16 7.53
N ASP A 387 -10.34 5.08 7.00
CA ASP A 387 -9.74 4.95 5.68
C ASP A 387 -8.82 3.72 5.65
N LYS A 388 -9.06 2.86 4.66
CA LYS A 388 -8.34 1.59 4.45
C LYS A 388 -7.14 1.74 3.53
N ARG A 389 -6.92 2.93 2.98
CA ARG A 389 -5.74 3.24 2.19
C ARG A 389 -4.45 3.02 2.99
N ASN A 390 -3.42 2.49 2.35
CA ASN A 390 -2.11 2.18 2.93
C ASN A 390 -2.16 1.18 4.11
N MET A 391 -3.19 0.32 4.18
CA MET A 391 -3.29 -0.76 5.18
C MET A 391 -2.88 -2.13 4.65
N VAL A 392 -2.50 -2.21 3.39
CA VAL A 392 -2.02 -3.42 2.70
C VAL A 392 -0.68 -3.09 2.05
N ASN A 393 0.29 -4.00 2.13
CA ASN A 393 1.56 -3.86 1.42
C ASN A 393 2.05 -5.21 0.90
N TRP A 394 2.66 -5.20 -0.28
CA TRP A 394 3.57 -6.24 -0.72
C TRP A 394 4.85 -6.25 0.12
N HIS A 395 5.41 -7.43 0.35
CA HIS A 395 6.80 -7.52 0.76
C HIS A 395 7.71 -7.11 -0.42
N PRO A 396 8.69 -6.23 -0.22
CA PRO A 396 9.52 -5.68 -1.30
C PRO A 396 10.41 -6.70 -2.00
N THR A 397 10.68 -7.84 -1.35
CA THR A 397 11.67 -8.84 -1.81
C THR A 397 11.13 -10.27 -1.88
N ILE A 398 10.07 -10.59 -1.14
CA ILE A 398 9.55 -11.97 -1.06
C ILE A 398 8.31 -11.96 -1.94
N ASP A 399 8.39 -12.70 -3.05
CA ASP A 399 7.34 -12.70 -4.03
C ASP A 399 6.00 -13.20 -3.46
N GLN A 400 4.91 -12.56 -3.91
CA GLN A 400 3.53 -12.83 -3.53
C GLN A 400 3.19 -12.73 -2.02
N LEU A 401 4.13 -12.28 -1.18
CA LEU A 401 3.89 -12.11 0.26
C LEU A 401 3.19 -10.77 0.52
N VAL A 402 2.03 -10.83 1.17
CA VAL A 402 1.20 -9.67 1.48
C VAL A 402 1.00 -9.51 2.97
N GLY A 403 1.16 -8.28 3.44
CA GLY A 403 0.79 -7.86 4.78
C GLY A 403 -0.52 -7.10 4.77
N THR A 404 -1.29 -7.22 5.84
CA THR A 404 -2.53 -6.48 6.08
C THR A 404 -2.60 -6.03 7.53
N ILE A 405 -3.23 -4.89 7.78
CA ILE A 405 -3.58 -4.45 9.13
C ILE A 405 -5.09 -4.48 9.28
N ASP A 406 -5.59 -5.00 10.39
CA ASP A 406 -6.97 -4.82 10.81
C ASP A 406 -7.16 -3.56 11.67
N ASN A 407 -8.37 -3.00 11.66
CA ASN A 407 -8.75 -1.87 12.50
C ASN A 407 -8.51 -2.11 14.01
N ASP A 408 -8.52 -3.37 14.45
CA ASP A 408 -8.27 -3.76 15.84
C ASP A 408 -6.77 -3.78 16.21
N GLY A 409 -5.90 -3.47 15.26
CA GLY A 409 -4.45 -3.46 15.39
C GLY A 409 -3.78 -4.77 15.02
N SER A 410 -4.52 -5.83 14.67
CA SER A 410 -3.93 -7.10 14.27
C SER A 410 -3.24 -6.98 12.92
N LEU A 411 -1.99 -7.43 12.84
CA LEU A 411 -1.23 -7.59 11.62
C LEU A 411 -1.41 -9.02 11.10
N GLY A 412 -1.81 -9.15 9.84
CA GLY A 412 -1.86 -10.42 9.13
C GLY A 412 -0.81 -10.44 8.03
N VAL A 413 -0.01 -11.50 7.95
CA VAL A 413 0.95 -11.73 6.85
C VAL A 413 0.58 -13.04 6.18
N TYR A 414 0.39 -13.03 4.87
CA TYR A 414 -0.03 -14.21 4.13
C TYR A 414 0.60 -14.30 2.74
N LYS A 415 0.71 -15.54 2.26
CA LYS A 415 1.02 -15.88 0.86
C LYS A 415 -0.08 -16.80 0.36
N ALA A 416 -0.72 -16.42 -0.74
CA ALA A 416 -1.84 -17.15 -1.31
C ALA A 416 -1.39 -18.53 -1.82
N PHE A 417 -2.28 -19.52 -1.75
CA PHE A 417 -2.13 -20.77 -2.48
C PHE A 417 -3.09 -20.76 -3.66
N THR A 418 -2.56 -20.76 -4.87
CA THR A 418 -3.34 -20.58 -6.11
C THR A 418 -3.58 -21.90 -6.84
N GLY A 419 -2.88 -22.97 -6.47
CA GLY A 419 -3.02 -24.29 -7.08
C GLY A 419 -2.70 -24.36 -8.58
N ARG A 420 -2.23 -23.26 -9.19
CA ARG A 420 -1.65 -23.25 -10.53
C ARG A 420 -0.22 -23.74 -10.37
N GLU A 421 0.14 -24.84 -11.02
CA GLU A 421 1.54 -25.26 -11.13
C GLU A 421 2.28 -24.10 -11.82
N GLU A 422 3.24 -23.49 -11.12
CA GLU A 422 4.18 -22.57 -11.76
C GLU A 422 4.93 -23.46 -12.77
N GLU A 423 4.59 -23.36 -14.05
CA GLU A 423 5.36 -24.02 -15.11
C GLU A 423 6.80 -23.54 -14.95
N GLN A 424 7.65 -24.41 -14.42
CA GLN A 424 9.06 -24.10 -14.22
C GLN A 424 9.65 -23.85 -15.60
N GLU A 425 9.92 -22.58 -15.92
CA GLU A 425 10.80 -22.23 -17.02
C GLU A 425 12.21 -22.74 -16.69
N GLY A 426 12.47 -23.98 -17.12
CA GLY A 426 13.81 -24.48 -17.37
C GLY A 426 14.12 -25.82 -16.75
N GLU A 427 14.01 -26.88 -17.56
CA GLU A 427 15.07 -27.88 -17.63
C GLU A 427 15.29 -28.35 -19.08
N GLY A 428 16.53 -28.19 -19.54
CA GLY A 428 17.23 -29.18 -20.35
C GLY A 428 16.77 -29.37 -21.79
N ASN A 429 17.38 -28.63 -22.73
CA ASN A 429 17.80 -29.26 -23.98
C ASN A 429 18.89 -30.29 -23.64
N ASP A 430 18.46 -31.46 -23.19
CA ASP A 430 19.22 -32.69 -23.31
C ASP A 430 18.42 -33.60 -24.25
N GLU A 431 18.81 -33.64 -25.52
CA GLU A 431 18.71 -34.87 -26.30
C GLU A 431 19.71 -34.83 -27.48
N GLU A 432 20.35 -35.99 -27.65
CA GLU A 432 21.60 -36.32 -28.37
C GLU A 432 21.56 -36.20 -29.90
#